data_AF-A0A976LLI5-F1
#
_entry.id   AF-A0A976LLI5-F1
#
_cell.length_a   1.000
_cell.length_b   1.000
_cell.length_c   1.000
_cell.angle_alpha   90.00
_cell.angle_beta   90.00
_cell.angle_gamma   90.00
#
_symmetry.space_group_name_H-M   'P 1'
#
loop_
_entity.id
_entity.type
_entity.pdbx_description
1 polymer ?
#
loop_
_entity_poly.entity_id
_entity_poly.type
_entity_poly.pdbx_seq_one_letter_code
_entity_poly.pdbx_strand_id
1 'polypeptide(L)' 'MLHTIASILFYMMMAAVALYSAVTVYVLLKFGKSKILAIVISLFYLVVMTSLYAAAVSNFEAIIFPNI' A
#
# COMPACT_ATOMS: atom_id res chain seq x y z
N MET A 1 -9.35 5.82 -21.15
CA MET A 1 -8.43 4.66 -21.08
C MET A 1 -7.23 4.90 -20.16
N LEU A 2 -6.57 6.06 -20.21
CA LEU A 2 -5.39 6.37 -19.39
C LEU A 2 -5.66 6.23 -17.87
N HIS A 3 -6.82 6.72 -17.40
CA HIS A 3 -7.25 6.58 -16.00
C HIS A 3 -7.31 5.12 -15.56
N THR A 4 -7.93 4.24 -16.36
CA THR A 4 -8.05 2.82 -16.05
C THR A 4 -6.69 2.13 -15.95
N ILE A 5 -5.76 2.45 -16.85
CA ILE A 5 -4.40 1.90 -16.84
C ILE A 5 -3.64 2.37 -15.60
N ALA A 6 -3.72 3.66 -15.26
CA ALA A 6 -3.08 4.21 -14.06
C ALA A 6 -3.66 3.61 -12.76
N SER A 7 -4.99 3.43 -12.68
CA SER A 7 -5.63 2.77 -11.55
C SER A 7 -5.18 1.30 -11.41
N ILE A 8 -5.12 0.55 -12.52
CA ILE A 8 -4.68 -0.86 -12.52
C ILE A 8 -3.23 -0.96 -12.03
N LEU A 9 -2.33 -0.10 -12.53
CA LEU A 9 -0.93 -0.07 -12.08
C LEU A 9 -0.83 0.25 -10.58
N PHE A 10 -1.59 1.24 -10.10
CA PHE A 10 -1.62 1.60 -8.68
C PHE A 10 -2.09 0.43 -7.80
N TYR A 11 -3.20 -0.22 -8.17
CA TYR A 11 -3.72 -1.36 -7.41
C TYR A 11 -2.76 -2.56 -7.42
N MET A 12 -2.08 -2.83 -8.53
CA MET A 12 -1.03 -3.86 -8.57
C MET A 12 0.15 -3.52 -7.64
N MET A 13 0.57 -2.26 -7.61
CA MET A 13 1.62 -1.80 -6.69
C MET A 13 1.18 -1.94 -5.22
N MET A 14 -0.04 -1.53 -4.91
CA MET A 14 -0.63 -1.70 -3.57
C MET A 14 -0.71 -3.17 -3.16
N ALA A 15 -1.10 -4.07 -4.07
CA ALA A 15 -1.13 -5.50 -3.80
C ALA A 15 0.28 -6.06 -3.53
N ALA A 16 1.30 -5.62 -4.28
CA ALA A 16 2.68 -6.02 -4.06
C ALA A 16 3.21 -5.54 -2.70
N VAL A 17 2.91 -4.28 -2.32
CA VAL A 17 3.26 -3.74 -0.99
C VAL A 17 2.55 -4.51 0.11
N ALA A 18 1.25 -4.77 -0.04
CA ALA A 18 0.47 -5.53 0.94
C ALA A 18 1.06 -6.93 1.17
N LEU A 19 1.41 -7.64 0.09
CA LEU A 19 2.06 -8.95 0.17
C LEU A 19 3.42 -8.88 0.85
N TYR A 20 4.26 -7.91 0.46
CA TYR A 20 5.57 -7.71 1.07
C TYR A 20 5.47 -7.41 2.58
N SER A 21 4.55 -6.53 2.97
CA SER A 21 4.28 -6.21 4.37
C SER A 21 3.80 -7.44 5.14
N ALA A 22 2.87 -8.22 4.58
CA ALA A 22 2.36 -9.44 5.20
C ALA A 22 3.47 -10.49 5.42
N VAL A 23 4.33 -10.71 4.43
CA VAL A 23 5.48 -11.62 4.56
C VAL A 23 6.45 -11.12 5.62
N THR A 24 6.74 -9.82 5.63
CA THR A 24 7.64 -9.20 6.63
C THR A 24 7.11 -9.38 8.05
N VAL A 25 5.82 -9.09 8.25
CA VAL A 25 5.14 -9.27 9.55
C VAL A 25 5.13 -10.75 9.95
N TYR A 26 4.85 -11.67 9.02
CA TYR A 26 4.92 -13.11 9.28
C TYR A 26 6.32 -13.54 9.74
N VAL A 27 7.37 -13.10 9.06
CA VAL A 27 8.76 -13.40 9.41
C VAL A 27 9.10 -12.83 10.79
N LEU A 28 8.70 -11.59 11.09
CA LEU A 28 8.91 -10.97 12.40
C LEU A 28 8.16 -11.70 13.52
N LEU A 29 6.95 -12.16 13.28
CA LEU A 29 6.17 -12.91 14.27
C LEU A 29 6.71 -14.32 14.51
N LYS A 30 7.20 -14.99 13.46
CA LYS A 30 7.68 -16.37 13.52
C LYS A 30 9.13 -16.48 13.99
N PHE A 31 10.00 -15.58 13.54
CA PHE A 31 11.45 -15.66 13.78
C PHE A 31 11.99 -14.47 14.56
N GLY A 32 11.23 -13.40 14.71
CA GLY A 32 11.66 -12.23 15.47
C GLY A 32 11.66 -12.49 16.97
N LYS A 33 12.71 -12.04 17.66
CA LYS A 33 12.80 -12.11 19.12
C LYS A 33 11.84 -11.16 19.82
N SER A 34 11.47 -10.04 19.18
CA SER A 34 10.62 -9.00 19.76
C SER A 34 9.26 -8.94 19.07
N LYS A 35 8.21 -9.36 19.79
CA LYS A 35 6.82 -9.23 19.33
C LYS A 35 6.37 -7.77 19.23
N ILE A 36 6.94 -6.89 20.07
CA ILE A 36 6.67 -5.45 20.04
C ILE A 36 7.13 -4.85 18.71
N LEU A 37 8.31 -5.25 18.22
CA LEU A 37 8.82 -4.79 16.93
C LEU A 37 7.88 -5.19 15.78
N ALA A 38 7.34 -6.41 15.82
CA ALA A 38 6.36 -6.87 14.83
C ALA A 38 5.08 -6.02 14.83
N ILE A 39 4.58 -5.65 16.02
CA ILE A 39 3.38 -4.80 16.18
C ILE A 39 3.66 -3.38 15.64
N VAL A 40 4.79 -2.78 16.01
CA VAL A 40 5.17 -1.44 15.55
C VAL A 40 5.32 -1.40 14.03
N ILE A 41 5.99 -2.40 13.44
CA ILE A 41 6.14 -2.48 11.98
C ILE A 41 4.80 -2.72 11.28
N SER A 42 3.91 -3.52 11.87
CA SER A 42 2.56 -3.74 11.32
C SER A 42 1.74 -2.45 11.30
N LEU A 43 1.77 -1.68 12.39
CA LEU A 43 1.11 -0.37 12.48
C LEU A 43 1.71 0.61 11.48
N PHE A 44 3.02 0.63 11.35
CA PHE A 44 3.71 1.46 10.37
C PHE A 44 3.27 1.15 8.94
N TYR A 45 3.25 -0.14 8.55
CA TYR A 45 2.76 -0.53 7.23
C TYR A 45 1.30 -0.18 7.01
N LEU A 46 0.46 -0.29 8.04
CA LEU A 46 -0.95 0.09 7.94
C LEU A 46 -1.09 1.59 7.65
N VAL A 47 -0.34 2.44 8.35
CA VAL A 47 -0.33 3.90 8.12
C VAL A 47 0.18 4.25 6.72
N VAL A 48 1.24 3.59 6.25
CA VAL A 48 1.77 3.80 4.90
C VAL A 48 0.75 3.40 3.84
N MET A 49 0.08 2.26 4.01
CA MET A 49 -0.92 1.78 3.05
C MET A 49 -2.16 2.69 3.00
N THR A 50 -2.67 3.14 4.14
CA THR A 50 -3.84 4.03 4.16
C THR A 50 -3.51 5.41 3.61
N SER A 51 -2.33 5.96 3.92
CA SER A 51 -1.88 7.25 3.38
C SER A 51 -1.65 7.20 1.87
N LEU A 52 -1.01 6.15 1.35
CA LEU A 52 -0.84 5.95 -0.09
C LEU A 52 -2.18 5.81 -0.80
N TYR A 53 -3.11 5.04 -0.23
CA TYR A 53 -4.45 4.88 -0.78
C TYR A 53 -5.22 6.21 -0.82
N ALA A 54 -5.26 6.94 0.30
CA ALA A 54 -5.95 8.22 0.38
C ALA A 54 -5.33 9.27 -0.57
N ALA A 55 -4.00 9.31 -0.65
CA ALA A 55 -3.30 10.19 -1.59
C ALA A 55 -3.64 9.82 -3.04
N ALA A 56 -3.64 8.53 -3.39
CA ALA A 56 -4.00 8.10 -4.74
C ALA A 56 -5.44 8.46 -5.10
N VAL A 57 -6.41 8.19 -4.22
CA VAL A 57 -7.82 8.56 -4.45
C VAL A 57 -7.96 10.06 -4.68
N SER A 58 -7.38 10.89 -3.81
CA SER A 58 -7.43 12.35 -3.95
C SER A 58 -6.77 12.84 -5.25
N ASN A 59 -5.64 12.25 -5.66
CA ASN A 59 -4.98 12.62 -6.91
C ASN A 59 -5.77 12.13 -8.13
N PHE A 60 -6.36 10.93 -8.10
CA PHE A 60 -7.19 10.44 -9.19
C PHE A 60 -8.46 11.28 -9.38
N GLU A 61 -9.05 11.80 -8.30
CA GLU A 61 -10.17 12.73 -8.36
C GLU A 61 -9.77 14.13 -8.87
N ALA A 62 -8.55 14.59 -8.55
CA ALA A 62 -8.06 15.91 -8.94
C ALA A 62 -7.50 15.96 -10.38
N ILE A 63 -7.03 14.83 -10.93
CA ILE A 63 -6.50 14.79 -12.29
C ILE A 63 -7.68 14.78 -13.29
N ILE A 64 -7.99 15.95 -13.85
CA ILE A 64 -8.82 16.07 -15.05
C ILE A 64 -8.02 15.49 -16.22
N PHE A 65 -8.21 14.20 -16.51
CA PHE A 65 -7.64 13.58 -17.70
C PHE A 65 -8.38 14.13 -18.93
N PRO A 66 -7.72 14.90 -19.83
CA PRO A 66 -8.37 15.37 -21.04
C PRO A 66 -8.84 14.15 -21.85
N ASN A 67 -10.14 14.12 -22.16
CA ASN A 67 -10.71 13.13 -23.07
C ASN A 67 -10.05 13.31 -24.44
N ILE A 68 -9.16 12.39 -24.78
CA ILE A 68 -8.70 12.17 -26.15
C ILE A 68 -9.65 11.17 -26.78
#